data_AF-A0A651DN37-F1
#
_entry.id   AF-A0A651DN37-F1
#
_cell.length_a   1.000
_cell.length_b   1.000
_cell.length_c   1.000
_cell.angle_alpha   90.00
_cell.angle_beta   90.00
_cell.angle_gamma   90.00
#
_symmetry.space_group_name_H-M   'P 1'
#
loop_
_entity.id
_entity.type
_entity.pdbx_description
1 polymer ?
#
loop_
_entity_poly.entity_id
_entity_poly.type
_entity_poly.pdbx_seq_one_letter_code
_entity_poly.pdbx_strand_id
1 'polypeptide(L)'
;MIEVEHLSKHYGSSTAIDDVTFSVKPGEILGFLGPNGAGKTTTMRILTGYLPASGGTARVAGFDVHDDSMAVRQRIGYLPETPPLYPDMTVEAFLYFVARLKHVAAGDRSTRVASAMQRCNLLDKRGVLIRKLSKGFRQRVGIAQAIVHDPAVIILDEPTVGLDPRQIIDVRNLIRSLAGEHTIILSTHILPEVSVTCDRVTIINQGRVVATNTPDQLVAQLTGGLGYDLEIEGDGEQVRQALQDLAPVQSVQIVPAEGQARQHLQITTEGPEDPGREIAALVVGAGLGLYEMRRRQVSLEDVFLQLTTTESAASDALEDGEAIAPESQEEAIASEVPSPEAPLADEDPSSPDITT
;
A
#
# COMPACT_ATOMS: atom_id res chain seq x y z
N MET A 1 16.27 5.06 -11.48
CA MET A 1 16.69 5.70 -10.23
C MET A 1 15.64 6.72 -9.82
N ILE A 2 15.18 6.65 -8.58
CA ILE A 2 14.27 7.61 -7.94
C ILE A 2 14.96 8.07 -6.64
N GLU A 3 14.98 9.37 -6.39
CA GLU A 3 15.52 9.97 -5.17
C GLU A 3 14.47 10.94 -4.61
N VAL A 4 14.14 10.79 -3.34
CA VAL A 4 13.16 11.62 -2.63
C VAL A 4 13.79 12.08 -1.33
N GLU A 5 13.85 13.39 -1.13
CA GLU A 5 14.50 14.00 0.04
C GLU A 5 13.54 15.00 0.69
N HIS A 6 13.22 14.75 1.96
CA HIS A 6 12.41 15.62 2.82
C HIS A 6 11.08 16.06 2.18
N LEU A 7 10.42 15.15 1.44
CA LEU A 7 9.25 15.46 0.63
C LEU A 7 8.01 15.64 1.51
N SER A 8 7.39 16.81 1.43
CA SER A 8 6.18 17.15 2.19
C SER A 8 5.06 17.68 1.29
N LYS A 9 3.81 17.39 1.68
CA LYS A 9 2.60 17.89 1.02
C LYS A 9 1.53 18.26 2.02
N HIS A 10 1.09 19.52 1.96
CA HIS A 10 -0.01 20.05 2.73
C HIS A 10 -1.20 20.41 1.81
N TYR A 11 -2.40 20.13 2.30
CA TYR A 11 -3.68 20.50 1.73
C TYR A 11 -4.43 21.37 2.74
N GLY A 12 -4.24 22.68 2.68
CA GLY A 12 -4.75 23.59 3.71
C GLY A 12 -4.13 23.24 5.06
N SER A 13 -4.96 22.88 6.04
CA SER A 13 -4.53 22.44 7.38
C SER A 13 -4.14 20.96 7.47
N SER A 14 -4.45 20.14 6.47
CA SER A 14 -4.17 18.71 6.49
C SER A 14 -2.82 18.39 5.86
N THR A 15 -1.96 17.66 6.56
CA THR A 15 -0.69 17.16 6.03
C THR A 15 -0.90 15.75 5.48
N ALA A 16 -0.65 15.57 4.17
CA ALA A 16 -0.82 14.28 3.50
C ALA A 16 0.45 13.43 3.50
N ILE A 17 1.61 14.08 3.35
CA ILE A 17 2.93 13.47 3.57
C ILE A 17 3.82 14.49 4.26
N ASP A 18 4.70 14.00 5.12
CA ASP A 18 5.58 14.81 5.96
C ASP A 18 6.96 14.18 6.02
N ASP A 19 7.97 14.92 5.57
CA ASP A 19 9.39 14.55 5.64
C ASP A 19 9.72 13.16 5.05
N VAL A 20 9.07 12.81 3.94
CA VAL A 20 9.27 11.51 3.29
C VAL A 20 10.62 11.49 2.57
N THR A 21 11.50 10.57 2.96
CA THR A 21 12.81 10.37 2.36
C THR A 21 13.02 8.89 2.01
N PHE A 22 13.31 8.61 0.73
CA PHE A 22 13.66 7.26 0.27
C PHE A 22 14.32 7.29 -1.11
N SER A 23 14.91 6.16 -1.52
CA SER A 23 15.52 6.02 -2.84
C SER A 23 15.31 4.62 -3.43
N VAL A 24 15.23 4.58 -4.77
CA VAL A 24 15.08 3.37 -5.58
C VAL A 24 16.23 3.27 -6.57
N LYS A 25 16.99 2.18 -6.48
CA LYS A 25 18.14 1.90 -7.33
C LYS A 25 17.70 1.49 -8.74
N PRO A 26 18.54 1.69 -9.77
CA PRO A 26 18.26 1.19 -11.12
C PRO A 26 17.97 -0.32 -11.12
N GLY A 27 16.89 -0.73 -11.79
CA GLY A 27 16.50 -2.14 -11.95
C GLY A 27 15.81 -2.77 -10.74
N GLU A 28 15.68 -2.04 -9.63
CA GLU A 28 15.04 -2.49 -8.39
C GLU A 28 13.51 -2.33 -8.45
N ILE A 29 12.79 -3.23 -7.78
CA ILE A 29 11.37 -3.07 -7.43
C ILE A 29 11.27 -2.64 -5.96
N LEU A 30 10.82 -1.40 -5.74
CA LEU A 30 10.45 -0.91 -4.41
C LEU A 30 8.94 -1.05 -4.17
N GLY A 31 8.55 -1.72 -3.09
CA GLY A 31 7.19 -1.69 -2.56
C GLY A 31 6.98 -0.50 -1.64
N PHE A 32 5.97 0.33 -1.90
CA PHE A 32 5.56 1.43 -1.04
C PHE A 32 4.29 1.03 -0.30
N LEU A 33 4.49 0.44 0.88
CA LEU A 33 3.46 -0.23 1.68
C LEU A 33 2.90 0.71 2.74
N GLY A 34 1.59 0.76 2.92
CA GLY A 34 0.96 1.57 3.97
C GLY A 34 -0.54 1.36 4.03
N PRO A 35 -1.21 1.71 5.14
CA PRO A 35 -2.67 1.69 5.21
C PRO A 35 -3.30 2.73 4.28
N ASN A 36 -4.63 2.69 4.14
CA ASN A 36 -5.36 3.72 3.41
C ASN A 36 -5.20 5.08 4.11
N GLY A 37 -5.03 6.14 3.31
CA GLY A 37 -4.77 7.48 3.86
C GLY A 37 -3.33 7.75 4.30
N ALA A 38 -2.42 6.76 4.25
CA ALA A 38 -1.02 6.95 4.66
C ALA A 38 -0.18 7.87 3.75
N GLY A 39 -0.74 8.38 2.63
CA GLY A 39 -0.02 9.27 1.70
C GLY A 39 0.54 8.60 0.44
N LYS A 40 0.33 7.29 0.24
CA LYS A 40 0.81 6.52 -0.94
C LYS A 40 0.51 7.20 -2.28
N THR A 41 -0.77 7.39 -2.61
CA THR A 41 -1.20 8.00 -3.88
C THR A 41 -0.72 9.45 -4.01
N THR A 42 -0.61 10.20 -2.90
CA THR A 42 -0.05 11.56 -2.91
C THR A 42 1.41 11.52 -3.33
N THR A 43 2.22 10.63 -2.77
CA THR A 43 3.62 10.43 -3.16
C THR A 43 3.72 10.03 -4.64
N MET A 44 2.92 9.05 -5.11
CA MET A 44 2.95 8.63 -6.52
C MET A 44 2.57 9.78 -7.47
N ARG A 45 1.59 10.60 -7.12
CA ARG A 45 1.19 11.79 -7.90
C ARG A 45 2.26 12.86 -7.93
N ILE A 46 3.02 13.02 -6.84
CA ILE A 46 4.16 13.94 -6.82
C ILE A 46 5.23 13.41 -7.75
N LEU A 47 5.71 12.17 -7.58
CA LEU A 47 6.75 11.57 -8.42
C LEU A 47 6.44 11.57 -9.93
N THR A 48 5.16 11.52 -10.28
CA THR A 48 4.70 11.55 -11.68
C THR A 48 4.52 12.98 -12.24
N GLY A 49 4.71 13.99 -11.41
CA GLY A 49 4.48 15.40 -11.74
C GLY A 49 3.00 15.76 -11.92
N TYR A 50 2.07 14.95 -11.39
CA TYR A 50 0.63 15.26 -11.37
C TYR A 50 0.29 16.29 -10.31
N LEU A 51 1.06 16.32 -9.23
CA LEU A 51 0.86 17.20 -8.09
C LEU A 51 2.20 17.82 -7.69
N PRO A 52 2.29 19.15 -7.48
CA PRO A 52 3.50 19.74 -6.92
C PRO A 52 3.63 19.39 -5.42
N ALA A 53 4.85 19.13 -4.96
CA ALA A 53 5.15 19.07 -3.53
C ALA A 53 4.93 20.43 -2.86
N SER A 54 4.72 20.44 -1.54
CA SER A 54 4.75 21.68 -0.74
C SER A 54 6.15 22.01 -0.25
N GLY A 55 7.01 21.01 -0.12
CA GLY A 55 8.43 21.15 0.24
C GLY A 55 9.21 19.87 -0.07
N GLY A 56 10.54 19.96 0.05
CA GLY A 56 11.46 18.87 -0.30
C GLY A 56 11.77 18.78 -1.79
N THR A 57 12.52 17.75 -2.17
CA THR A 57 12.89 17.51 -3.57
C THR A 57 12.59 16.06 -3.99
N ALA A 58 12.27 15.89 -5.27
CA ALA A 58 12.05 14.58 -5.85
C ALA A 58 12.69 14.54 -7.24
N ARG A 59 13.54 13.54 -7.47
CA ARG A 59 14.23 13.33 -8.74
C ARG A 59 13.89 11.96 -9.31
N VAL A 60 13.58 11.92 -10.60
CA VAL A 60 13.25 10.69 -11.31
C VAL A 60 14.07 10.61 -12.59
N ALA A 61 14.81 9.50 -12.74
CA ALA A 61 15.73 9.30 -13.86
C ALA A 61 16.76 10.44 -14.03
N GLY A 62 17.19 11.06 -12.92
CA GLY A 62 18.18 12.14 -12.89
C GLY A 62 17.62 13.55 -13.11
N PHE A 63 16.30 13.70 -13.25
CA PHE A 63 15.63 14.98 -13.50
C PHE A 63 14.79 15.38 -12.29
N ASP A 64 14.77 16.66 -11.95
CA ASP A 64 13.90 17.17 -10.90
C ASP A 64 12.42 17.17 -11.37
N VAL A 65 11.53 16.68 -10.53
CA VAL A 65 10.12 16.53 -10.86
C VAL A 65 9.40 17.87 -11.03
N HIS A 66 9.84 18.91 -10.32
CA HIS A 66 9.29 20.25 -10.41
C HIS A 66 9.90 21.00 -11.60
N ASP A 67 11.23 21.10 -11.65
CA ASP A 67 11.93 21.94 -12.63
C ASP A 67 11.93 21.30 -14.04
N ASP A 68 12.08 19.97 -14.11
CA ASP A 68 12.24 19.22 -15.36
C ASP A 68 11.02 18.30 -15.65
N SER A 69 9.82 18.73 -15.25
CA SER A 69 8.60 17.91 -15.28
C SER A 69 8.32 17.21 -16.62
N MET A 70 8.59 17.86 -17.77
CA MET A 70 8.42 17.23 -19.09
C MET A 70 9.45 16.12 -19.36
N ALA A 71 10.70 16.32 -18.94
CA ALA A 71 11.76 15.33 -19.10
C ALA A 71 11.47 14.08 -18.24
N VAL A 72 10.92 14.28 -17.03
CA VAL A 72 10.43 13.20 -16.17
C VAL A 72 9.27 12.46 -16.84
N ARG A 73 8.23 13.17 -17.31
CA ARG A 73 7.03 12.54 -17.93
C ARG A 73 7.33 11.69 -19.18
N GLN A 74 8.40 12.00 -19.90
CA GLN A 74 8.87 11.20 -21.03
C GLN A 74 9.56 9.90 -20.61
N ARG A 75 10.16 9.87 -19.42
CA ARG A 75 10.96 8.75 -18.91
C ARG A 75 10.20 7.84 -17.95
N ILE A 76 9.01 8.24 -17.51
CA ILE A 76 8.16 7.44 -16.64
C ILE A 76 7.00 6.76 -17.40
N GLY A 77 6.72 5.53 -17.00
CA GLY A 77 5.44 4.87 -17.15
C GLY A 77 4.62 5.03 -15.89
N TYR A 78 3.34 5.37 -15.99
CA TYR A 78 2.48 5.54 -14.82
C TYR A 78 1.15 4.80 -14.99
N LEU A 79 0.84 3.98 -13.99
CA LEU A 79 -0.47 3.37 -13.80
C LEU A 79 -1.09 3.91 -12.52
N PRO A 80 -2.10 4.78 -12.58
CA PRO A 80 -2.89 5.15 -11.41
C PRO A 80 -3.81 3.99 -10.97
N GLU A 81 -4.34 4.07 -9.75
CA GLU A 81 -5.27 3.09 -9.16
C GLU A 81 -6.41 2.70 -10.12
N THR A 82 -7.02 3.70 -10.77
CA THR A 82 -8.00 3.48 -11.85
C THR A 82 -7.33 3.73 -13.20
N PRO A 83 -7.13 2.67 -14.02
CA PRO A 83 -6.50 2.81 -15.33
C PRO A 83 -7.24 3.84 -16.22
N PRO A 84 -6.53 4.83 -16.82
CA PRO A 84 -7.15 5.92 -17.58
C PRO A 84 -7.43 5.47 -19.03
N LEU A 85 -8.28 4.46 -19.20
CA LEU A 85 -8.53 3.81 -20.48
C LEU A 85 -9.66 4.46 -21.27
N TYR A 86 -9.62 4.32 -22.60
CA TYR A 86 -10.66 4.82 -23.51
C TYR A 86 -11.61 3.67 -23.89
N PRO A 87 -12.80 3.56 -23.30
CA PRO A 87 -13.59 2.32 -23.34
C PRO A 87 -14.09 1.92 -24.74
N ASP A 88 -14.24 2.91 -25.63
CA ASP A 88 -14.72 2.71 -27.00
C ASP A 88 -13.60 2.47 -28.02
N MET A 89 -12.35 2.43 -27.59
CA MET A 89 -11.22 2.01 -28.43
C MET A 89 -10.96 0.51 -28.30
N THR A 90 -10.39 -0.09 -29.33
CA THR A 90 -9.77 -1.41 -29.21
C THR A 90 -8.47 -1.30 -28.43
N VAL A 91 -8.01 -2.41 -27.83
CA VAL A 91 -6.74 -2.46 -27.10
C VAL A 91 -5.58 -1.95 -27.96
N GLU A 92 -5.48 -2.45 -29.20
CA GLU A 92 -4.41 -2.05 -30.11
C GLU A 92 -4.49 -0.56 -30.48
N ALA A 93 -5.67 -0.06 -30.84
CA ALA A 93 -5.84 1.35 -31.21
C ALA A 93 -5.48 2.29 -30.04
N PHE A 94 -5.87 1.93 -28.82
CA PHE A 94 -5.52 2.67 -27.62
C PHE A 94 -4.01 2.71 -27.39
N LEU A 95 -3.31 1.57 -27.51
CA LEU A 95 -1.86 1.53 -27.33
C LEU A 95 -1.11 2.31 -28.41
N TYR A 96 -1.58 2.29 -29.67
CA TYR A 96 -1.04 3.17 -30.72
C TYR A 96 -1.27 4.65 -30.40
N PHE A 97 -2.44 5.00 -29.87
CA PHE A 97 -2.72 6.37 -29.43
C PHE A 97 -1.75 6.82 -28.32
N VAL A 98 -1.54 5.99 -27.30
CA VAL A 98 -0.60 6.29 -26.20
C VAL A 98 0.84 6.37 -26.71
N ALA A 99 1.27 5.45 -27.58
CA ALA A 99 2.61 5.50 -28.17
C ALA A 99 2.87 6.81 -28.93
N ARG A 100 1.85 7.34 -29.64
CA ARG A 100 1.93 8.66 -30.29
C ARG A 100 2.05 9.79 -29.26
N LEU A 101 1.25 9.76 -28.20
CA LEU A 101 1.27 10.76 -27.14
C LEU A 101 2.62 10.79 -26.40
N LYS A 102 3.25 9.63 -26.25
CA LYS A 102 4.59 9.46 -25.66
C LYS A 102 5.74 9.69 -26.66
N HIS A 103 5.45 10.25 -27.83
CA HIS A 103 6.44 10.59 -28.86
C HIS A 103 7.28 9.41 -29.38
N VAL A 104 6.75 8.18 -29.35
CA VAL A 104 7.40 7.04 -30.00
C VAL A 104 7.49 7.32 -31.52
N ALA A 105 8.69 7.15 -32.08
CA ALA A 105 8.97 7.37 -33.49
C ALA A 105 8.06 6.50 -34.37
N ALA A 106 7.59 7.05 -35.50
CA ALA A 106 6.59 6.39 -36.33
C ALA A 106 7.00 4.97 -36.79
N GLY A 107 8.28 4.76 -37.09
CA GLY A 107 8.84 3.46 -37.48
C GLY A 107 8.83 2.42 -36.35
N ASP A 108 8.94 2.85 -35.10
CA ASP A 108 9.07 1.94 -33.95
C ASP A 108 7.72 1.60 -33.31
N ARG A 109 6.66 2.37 -33.58
CA ARG A 109 5.35 2.23 -32.92
C ARG A 109 4.79 0.82 -33.02
N SER A 110 4.86 0.20 -34.19
CA SER A 110 4.31 -1.15 -34.39
C SER A 110 5.02 -2.17 -33.51
N THR A 111 6.34 -2.14 -33.50
CA THR A 111 7.18 -3.01 -32.66
C THR A 111 6.93 -2.77 -31.17
N ARG A 112 6.87 -1.50 -30.75
CA ARG A 112 6.64 -1.11 -29.36
C ARG A 112 5.25 -1.54 -28.85
N VAL A 113 4.20 -1.31 -29.65
CA VAL A 113 2.82 -1.73 -29.33
C VAL A 113 2.72 -3.25 -29.28
N ALA A 114 3.29 -3.97 -30.24
CA ALA A 114 3.30 -5.43 -30.24
C ALA A 114 4.03 -5.99 -29.01
N SER A 115 5.19 -5.43 -28.67
CA SER A 115 5.96 -5.80 -27.48
C SER A 115 5.16 -5.58 -26.19
N ALA A 116 4.53 -4.41 -26.03
CA ALA A 116 3.69 -4.11 -24.87
C ALA A 116 2.48 -5.08 -24.76
N MET A 117 1.81 -5.37 -25.87
CA MET A 117 0.71 -6.36 -25.88
C MET A 117 1.20 -7.77 -25.54
N GLN A 118 2.37 -8.16 -26.03
CA GLN A 118 2.95 -9.48 -25.76
C GLN A 118 3.33 -9.61 -24.28
N ARG A 119 4.09 -8.64 -23.74
CA ARG A 119 4.51 -8.61 -22.33
C ARG A 119 3.29 -8.68 -21.39
N CYS A 120 2.23 -7.94 -21.71
CA CYS A 120 1.01 -7.91 -20.90
C CYS A 120 0.00 -9.02 -21.25
N ASN A 121 0.33 -9.99 -22.10
CA ASN A 121 -0.55 -11.07 -22.53
C ASN A 121 -1.93 -10.58 -23.05
N LEU A 122 -1.89 -9.65 -24.01
CA LEU A 122 -3.04 -8.96 -24.62
C LEU A 122 -3.22 -9.27 -26.12
N LEU A 123 -2.33 -10.05 -26.74
CA LEU A 123 -2.36 -10.31 -28.19
C LEU A 123 -3.71 -10.87 -28.67
N ASP A 124 -4.28 -11.83 -27.92
CA ASP A 124 -5.58 -12.42 -28.23
C ASP A 124 -6.77 -11.45 -28.06
N LYS A 125 -6.54 -10.31 -27.40
CA LYS A 125 -7.54 -9.26 -27.13
C LYS A 125 -7.28 -7.97 -27.91
N ARG A 126 -6.30 -7.94 -28.82
CA ARG A 126 -5.89 -6.73 -29.55
C ARG A 126 -7.05 -5.97 -30.21
N GLY A 127 -7.99 -6.71 -30.83
CA GLY A 127 -9.15 -6.17 -31.54
C GLY A 127 -10.41 -6.00 -30.68
N VAL A 128 -10.35 -6.29 -29.38
CA VAL A 128 -11.50 -6.20 -28.48
C VAL A 128 -11.63 -4.77 -27.96
N LEU A 129 -12.87 -4.26 -27.93
CA LEU A 129 -13.17 -2.97 -27.29
C LEU A 129 -12.89 -3.03 -25.79
N ILE A 130 -12.21 -2.02 -25.25
CA ILE A 130 -11.78 -1.97 -23.86
C ILE A 130 -12.96 -2.11 -22.88
N ARG A 131 -14.13 -1.53 -23.18
CA ARG A 131 -15.35 -1.67 -22.37
C ARG A 131 -15.84 -3.12 -22.20
N LYS A 132 -15.47 -4.03 -23.10
CA LYS A 132 -15.85 -5.46 -23.04
C LYS A 132 -14.85 -6.31 -22.24
N LEU A 133 -13.75 -5.72 -21.78
CA LEU A 133 -12.73 -6.44 -21.03
C LEU A 133 -13.12 -6.58 -19.55
N SER A 134 -12.70 -7.68 -18.93
CA SER A 134 -12.77 -7.82 -17.48
C SER A 134 -11.89 -6.78 -16.78
N LYS A 135 -12.07 -6.62 -15.47
CA LYS A 135 -11.24 -5.70 -14.67
C LYS A 135 -9.74 -6.05 -14.78
N GLY A 136 -9.36 -7.32 -14.63
CA GLY A 136 -7.97 -7.75 -14.78
C GLY A 136 -7.38 -7.49 -16.18
N PHE A 137 -8.15 -7.67 -17.25
CA PHE A 137 -7.69 -7.31 -18.59
C PHE A 137 -7.52 -5.80 -18.76
N ARG A 138 -8.45 -4.98 -18.23
CA ARG A 138 -8.29 -3.52 -18.20
C ARG A 138 -7.04 -3.10 -17.44
N GLN A 139 -6.75 -3.75 -16.32
CA GLN A 139 -5.51 -3.52 -15.57
C GLN A 139 -4.26 -3.80 -16.41
N ARG A 140 -4.23 -4.93 -17.14
CA ARG A 140 -3.13 -5.26 -18.05
C ARG A 140 -2.99 -4.25 -19.20
N VAL A 141 -4.09 -3.72 -19.73
CA VAL A 141 -4.04 -2.61 -20.70
C VAL A 141 -3.44 -1.36 -20.05
N GLY A 142 -3.77 -1.09 -18.78
CA GLY A 142 -3.18 -0.03 -17.97
C GLY A 142 -1.67 -0.20 -17.72
N ILE A 143 -1.18 -1.42 -17.56
CA ILE A 143 0.26 -1.69 -17.48
C ILE A 143 0.89 -1.54 -18.88
N ALA A 144 0.26 -2.09 -19.92
CA ALA A 144 0.74 -2.00 -21.30
C ALA A 144 0.93 -0.55 -21.76
N GLN A 145 0.00 0.36 -21.42
CA GLN A 145 0.13 1.78 -21.76
C GLN A 145 1.24 2.48 -20.95
N ALA A 146 1.51 2.04 -19.72
CA ALA A 146 2.63 2.56 -18.94
C ALA A 146 3.99 2.17 -19.55
N ILE A 147 4.10 1.01 -20.20
CA ILE A 147 5.38 0.49 -20.73
C ILE A 147 5.57 0.66 -22.25
N VAL A 148 4.55 1.11 -22.99
CA VAL A 148 4.58 1.11 -24.47
C VAL A 148 5.73 1.94 -25.06
N HIS A 149 6.16 3.00 -24.38
CA HIS A 149 7.28 3.85 -24.80
C HIS A 149 8.62 3.47 -24.17
N ASP A 150 8.70 2.32 -23.50
CA ASP A 150 9.94 1.77 -22.91
C ASP A 150 10.60 2.71 -21.88
N PRO A 151 9.88 3.08 -20.81
CA PRO A 151 10.37 4.03 -19.82
C PRO A 151 11.51 3.48 -18.97
N ALA A 152 12.38 4.34 -18.45
CA ALA A 152 13.40 3.94 -17.48
C ALA A 152 12.80 3.62 -16.09
N VAL A 153 11.68 4.25 -15.76
CA VAL A 153 11.02 4.14 -14.46
C VAL A 153 9.52 3.85 -14.64
N ILE A 154 8.98 2.91 -13.88
CA ILE A 154 7.57 2.56 -13.87
C ILE A 154 7.00 2.80 -12.47
N ILE A 155 5.93 3.57 -12.39
CA ILE A 155 5.21 3.90 -11.16
C ILE A 155 3.84 3.25 -11.24
N LEU A 156 3.52 2.37 -10.29
CA LEU A 156 2.28 1.61 -10.25
C LEU A 156 1.54 1.92 -8.94
N ASP A 157 0.38 2.56 -9.02
CA ASP A 157 -0.44 2.88 -7.86
C ASP A 157 -1.53 1.81 -7.70
N GLU A 158 -1.47 1.01 -6.64
CA GLU A 158 -2.44 -0.06 -6.31
C GLU A 158 -2.73 -0.99 -7.52
N PRO A 159 -1.71 -1.61 -8.16
CA PRO A 159 -1.84 -2.24 -9.47
C PRO A 159 -2.75 -3.47 -9.53
N THR A 160 -3.23 -3.96 -8.39
CA THR A 160 -3.95 -5.22 -8.22
C THR A 160 -5.27 -5.05 -7.48
N VAL A 161 -5.65 -3.80 -7.17
CA VAL A 161 -6.81 -3.50 -6.35
C VAL A 161 -8.11 -4.06 -6.94
N GLY A 162 -8.80 -4.87 -6.13
CA GLY A 162 -10.05 -5.53 -6.47
C GLY A 162 -9.96 -6.42 -7.73
N LEU A 163 -8.82 -7.07 -7.94
CA LEU A 163 -8.68 -8.23 -8.82
C LEU A 163 -8.91 -9.53 -8.04
N ASP A 164 -9.27 -10.60 -8.73
CA ASP A 164 -9.33 -11.93 -8.12
C ASP A 164 -7.91 -12.51 -7.86
N PRO A 165 -7.75 -13.52 -6.98
CA PRO A 165 -6.44 -14.06 -6.62
C PRO A 165 -5.58 -14.53 -7.81
N ARG A 166 -6.20 -15.09 -8.85
CA ARG A 166 -5.47 -15.57 -10.04
C ARG A 166 -4.95 -14.39 -10.86
N GLN A 167 -5.77 -13.35 -11.05
CA GLN A 167 -5.37 -12.14 -11.74
C GLN A 167 -4.26 -11.39 -10.99
N ILE A 168 -4.29 -11.38 -9.65
CA ILE A 168 -3.22 -10.82 -8.82
C ILE A 168 -1.89 -11.51 -9.11
N ILE A 169 -1.85 -12.85 -9.11
CA ILE A 169 -0.64 -13.62 -9.44
C ILE A 169 -0.12 -13.27 -10.84
N ASP A 170 -1.01 -13.20 -11.82
CA ASP A 170 -0.62 -12.86 -13.20
C ASP A 170 -0.02 -11.44 -13.29
N VAL A 171 -0.58 -10.45 -12.59
CA VAL A 171 -0.06 -9.08 -12.55
C VAL A 171 1.28 -9.03 -11.82
N ARG A 172 1.44 -9.76 -10.71
CA ARG A 172 2.73 -9.85 -9.98
C ARG A 172 3.83 -10.43 -10.86
N ASN A 173 3.53 -11.51 -11.58
CA ASN A 173 4.48 -12.12 -12.51
C ASN A 173 4.85 -11.17 -13.66
N LEU A 174 3.89 -10.39 -14.15
CA LEU A 174 4.14 -9.32 -15.12
C LEU A 174 5.05 -8.22 -14.55
N ILE A 175 4.79 -7.73 -13.33
CA ILE A 175 5.64 -6.71 -12.71
C ILE A 175 7.07 -7.24 -12.54
N ARG A 176 7.22 -8.48 -12.08
CA ARG A 176 8.52 -9.12 -11.91
C ARG A 176 9.26 -9.30 -13.24
N SER A 177 8.56 -9.60 -14.35
CA SER A 177 9.21 -9.74 -15.66
C SER A 177 9.69 -8.42 -16.25
N LEU A 178 9.26 -7.28 -15.70
CA LEU A 178 9.74 -5.94 -16.04
C LEU A 178 10.92 -5.50 -15.17
N ALA A 179 11.22 -6.22 -14.09
CA ALA A 179 12.36 -5.94 -13.21
C ALA A 179 13.69 -6.06 -13.95
N GLY A 180 14.74 -5.41 -13.44
CA GLY A 180 16.08 -5.42 -14.04
C GLY A 180 16.20 -4.48 -15.25
N GLU A 181 15.29 -4.58 -16.23
CA GLU A 181 15.21 -3.64 -17.36
C GLU A 181 14.69 -2.26 -16.94
N HIS A 182 13.71 -2.24 -16.02
CA HIS A 182 13.08 -1.02 -15.54
C HIS A 182 13.27 -0.86 -14.02
N THR A 183 13.33 0.40 -13.56
CA THR A 183 13.17 0.71 -12.12
C THR A 183 11.69 0.79 -11.80
N ILE A 184 11.20 0.07 -10.80
CA ILE A 184 9.76 0.00 -10.50
C ILE A 184 9.50 0.46 -9.07
N ILE A 185 8.49 1.30 -8.88
CA ILE A 185 7.87 1.55 -7.58
C ILE A 185 6.41 1.14 -7.67
N LEU A 186 5.96 0.31 -6.73
CA LEU A 186 4.56 -0.10 -6.62
C LEU A 186 4.01 0.29 -5.26
N SER A 187 2.89 1.03 -5.24
CA SER A 187 2.14 1.28 -4.02
C SER A 187 1.15 0.15 -3.79
N THR A 188 0.98 -0.25 -2.53
CA THR A 188 -0.04 -1.24 -2.15
C THR A 188 -0.33 -1.16 -0.66
N HIS A 189 -1.48 -1.67 -0.24
CA HIS A 189 -1.79 -1.99 1.15
C HIS A 189 -1.79 -3.53 1.39
N ILE A 190 -1.47 -4.31 0.35
CA ILE A 190 -1.54 -5.78 0.35
C ILE A 190 -0.15 -6.35 0.58
N LEU A 191 0.12 -6.80 1.80
CA LEU A 191 1.40 -7.36 2.23
C LEU A 191 1.92 -8.53 1.37
N PRO A 192 1.09 -9.52 0.98
CA PRO A 192 1.52 -10.58 0.07
C PRO A 192 2.05 -10.12 -1.29
N GLU A 193 1.81 -8.87 -1.71
CA GLU A 193 2.39 -8.32 -2.93
C GLU A 193 3.84 -7.94 -2.74
N VAL A 194 4.12 -7.20 -1.68
CA VAL A 194 5.46 -6.70 -1.44
C VAL A 194 6.42 -7.83 -1.06
N SER A 195 5.96 -8.81 -0.27
CA SER A 195 6.80 -9.93 0.17
C SER A 195 7.28 -10.82 -0.98
N VAL A 196 6.47 -10.95 -2.03
CA VAL A 196 6.77 -11.83 -3.16
C VAL A 196 7.39 -11.02 -4.32
N THR A 197 6.97 -9.79 -4.56
CA THR A 197 7.32 -9.07 -5.80
C THR A 197 8.48 -8.08 -5.63
N CYS A 198 8.71 -7.53 -4.42
CA CYS A 198 9.63 -6.42 -4.23
C CYS A 198 10.99 -6.83 -3.67
N ASP A 199 12.05 -6.13 -4.09
CA ASP A 199 13.40 -6.29 -3.53
C ASP A 199 13.51 -5.58 -2.18
N ARG A 200 12.90 -4.40 -2.08
CA ARG A 200 12.82 -3.59 -0.86
C ARG A 200 11.41 -3.06 -0.64
N VAL A 201 11.10 -2.76 0.61
CA VAL A 201 9.81 -2.24 1.05
C VAL A 201 10.06 -0.99 1.88
N THR A 202 9.40 0.10 1.51
CA THR A 202 9.24 1.31 2.31
C THR A 202 7.84 1.28 2.93
N ILE A 203 7.79 1.29 4.25
CA ILE A 203 6.55 1.34 5.02
C ILE A 203 6.25 2.80 5.36
N ILE A 204 5.08 3.28 4.95
CA ILE A 204 4.57 4.62 5.26
C ILE A 204 3.35 4.51 6.18
N ASN A 205 3.31 5.36 7.19
CA ASN A 205 2.18 5.51 8.09
C ASN A 205 1.93 7.00 8.34
N GLN A 206 0.66 7.44 8.33
CA GLN A 206 0.28 8.83 8.61
C GLN A 206 1.15 9.89 7.88
N GLY A 207 1.53 9.61 6.63
CA GLY A 207 2.34 10.53 5.82
C GLY A 207 3.85 10.47 6.05
N ARG A 208 4.36 9.62 6.96
CA ARG A 208 5.79 9.49 7.31
C ARG A 208 6.33 8.11 7.00
N VAL A 209 7.59 8.04 6.55
CA VAL A 209 8.30 6.77 6.35
C VAL A 209 8.73 6.22 7.70
N VAL A 210 8.21 5.05 8.06
CA VAL A 210 8.51 4.40 9.34
C VAL A 210 9.70 3.45 9.22
N ALA A 211 9.80 2.74 8.09
CA ALA A 211 10.90 1.83 7.83
C ALA A 211 11.16 1.68 6.33
N THR A 212 12.41 1.40 5.95
CA THR A 212 12.74 1.00 4.57
C THR A 212 13.80 -0.09 4.59
N ASN A 213 13.45 -1.30 4.19
CA ASN A 213 14.42 -2.39 4.07
C ASN A 213 13.93 -3.54 3.17
N THR A 214 14.76 -4.57 2.96
CA THR A 214 14.30 -5.83 2.35
C THR A 214 13.27 -6.51 3.28
N PRO A 215 12.27 -7.25 2.74
CA PRO A 215 11.31 -7.98 3.56
C PRO A 215 11.93 -8.80 4.70
N ASP A 216 12.99 -9.56 4.39
CA ASP A 216 13.67 -10.41 5.38
C ASP A 216 14.32 -9.61 6.51
N GLN A 217 14.94 -8.46 6.18
CA GLN A 217 15.53 -7.58 7.19
C GLN A 217 14.47 -6.85 8.02
N LEU A 218 13.32 -6.50 7.46
CA LEU A 218 12.20 -5.95 8.22
C LEU A 218 11.68 -6.96 9.24
N VAL A 219 11.55 -8.23 8.84
CA VAL A 219 11.17 -9.33 9.72
C VAL A 219 12.22 -9.54 10.82
N ALA A 220 13.51 -9.50 10.46
CA ALA A 220 14.61 -9.68 11.42
C ALA A 220 14.73 -8.56 12.47
N GLN A 221 14.16 -7.37 12.22
CA GLN A 221 14.15 -6.27 13.18
C GLN A 221 13.19 -6.49 14.35
N LEU A 222 12.22 -7.40 14.22
CA LEU A 222 11.37 -7.80 15.32
C LEU A 222 12.06 -8.83 16.20
N THR A 223 12.61 -8.35 17.32
CA THR A 223 12.99 -9.19 18.46
C THR A 223 11.74 -9.70 19.18
N GLY A 224 11.63 -11.02 19.36
CA GLY A 224 10.64 -11.64 20.26
C GLY A 224 9.54 -12.52 19.63
N GLY A 225 9.59 -12.81 18.32
CA GLY A 225 8.56 -13.62 17.66
C GLY A 225 9.01 -14.95 17.05
N LEU A 226 10.27 -15.36 17.28
CA LEU A 226 10.68 -16.75 17.08
C LEU A 226 10.21 -17.56 18.29
N GLY A 227 9.53 -18.68 18.05
CA GLY A 227 8.95 -19.41 19.15
C GLY A 227 8.08 -20.58 18.74
N TYR A 228 7.28 -21.06 19.68
CA TYR A 228 6.33 -22.15 19.49
C TYR A 228 4.99 -21.85 20.14
N ASP A 229 3.91 -22.17 19.43
CA ASP A 229 2.55 -22.26 19.96
C ASP A 229 2.21 -23.74 20.17
N LEU A 230 1.82 -24.10 21.40
CA LEU A 230 1.47 -25.46 21.77
C LEU A 230 0.02 -25.52 22.26
N GLU A 231 -0.68 -26.59 21.91
CA GLU A 231 -1.94 -26.99 22.54
C GLU A 231 -1.71 -28.29 23.29
N ILE A 232 -1.92 -28.26 24.61
CA ILE A 232 -1.72 -29.40 25.49
C ILE A 232 -2.95 -29.72 26.33
N GLU A 233 -3.09 -30.99 26.72
CA GLU A 233 -4.03 -31.46 27.73
C GLU A 233 -3.27 -31.84 29.01
N GLY A 234 -3.69 -31.26 30.13
CA GLY A 234 -3.07 -31.42 31.45
C GLY A 234 -2.67 -30.09 32.08
N ASP A 235 -1.87 -30.15 33.15
CA ASP A 235 -1.40 -28.97 33.88
C ASP A 235 -0.16 -28.36 33.21
N GLY A 236 -0.36 -27.31 32.42
CA GLY A 236 0.72 -26.59 31.76
C GLY A 236 1.70 -25.91 32.72
N GLU A 237 1.31 -25.66 33.97
CA GLU A 237 2.24 -25.15 34.98
C GLU A 237 3.30 -26.19 35.35
N GLN A 238 2.96 -27.49 35.25
CA GLN A 238 3.88 -28.60 35.52
C GLN A 238 5.10 -28.59 34.57
N VAL A 239 4.89 -28.22 33.30
CA VAL A 239 5.94 -28.21 32.27
C VAL A 239 6.54 -26.82 32.04
N ARG A 240 5.87 -25.76 32.48
CA ARG A 240 6.29 -24.36 32.27
C ARG A 240 7.71 -24.09 32.74
N GLN A 241 8.08 -24.50 33.95
CA GLN A 241 9.43 -24.28 34.49
C GLN A 241 10.48 -25.07 33.69
N ALA A 242 10.19 -26.33 33.37
CA ALA A 242 11.10 -27.17 32.60
C ALA A 242 11.33 -26.65 31.18
N LEU A 243 10.32 -26.02 30.57
CA LEU A 243 10.45 -25.33 29.28
C LEU A 243 11.24 -24.03 29.40
N GLN A 244 11.08 -23.26 30.49
CA GLN A 244 11.87 -22.05 30.75
C GLN A 244 13.35 -22.33 31.00
N ASP A 245 13.68 -23.51 31.54
CA ASP A 245 15.07 -23.90 31.81
C ASP A 245 15.82 -24.37 30.54
N LEU A 246 15.13 -24.52 29.40
CA LEU A 246 15.78 -24.79 28.12
C LEU A 246 16.56 -23.56 27.65
N ALA A 247 17.86 -23.73 27.38
CA ALA A 247 18.77 -22.64 26.99
C ALA A 247 18.28 -21.71 25.86
N PRO A 248 17.58 -22.18 24.79
CA PRO A 248 17.06 -21.31 23.75
C PRO A 248 15.68 -20.69 24.07
N VAL A 249 15.04 -21.02 25.19
CA VAL A 249 13.73 -20.48 25.58
C VAL A 249 13.91 -19.23 26.43
N GLN A 250 13.36 -18.11 25.96
CA GLN A 250 13.40 -16.83 26.65
C GLN A 250 12.19 -16.65 27.59
N SER A 251 11.01 -17.08 27.16
CA SER A 251 9.81 -16.99 28.00
C SER A 251 8.75 -18.03 27.62
N VAL A 252 7.91 -18.37 28.59
CA VAL A 252 6.76 -19.26 28.41
C VAL A 252 5.54 -18.62 29.06
N GLN A 253 4.53 -18.34 28.25
CA GLN A 253 3.25 -17.77 28.68
C GLN A 253 2.14 -18.80 28.47
N ILE A 254 1.28 -18.97 29.47
CA ILE A 254 0.06 -19.79 29.35
C ILE A 254 -1.07 -18.84 28.95
N VAL A 255 -1.65 -19.08 27.78
CA VAL A 255 -2.80 -18.33 27.27
C VAL A 255 -4.08 -19.06 27.70
N PRO A 256 -4.97 -18.42 28.47
CA PRO A 256 -6.25 -19.01 28.84
C PRO A 256 -7.08 -19.30 27.58
N ALA A 257 -7.40 -20.56 27.32
CA ALA A 257 -8.30 -20.94 26.24
C ALA A 257 -9.74 -21.09 26.79
N GLU A 258 -10.74 -20.61 26.05
CA GLU A 258 -12.16 -20.80 26.38
C GLU A 258 -12.57 -22.27 26.16
N GLY A 259 -12.26 -23.13 27.12
CA GLY A 259 -12.59 -24.57 27.09
C GLY A 259 -11.76 -25.36 28.12
N GLN A 260 -12.42 -25.90 29.14
CA GLN A 260 -11.79 -26.34 30.41
C GLN A 260 -10.86 -27.57 30.36
N ALA A 261 -10.53 -28.14 29.20
CA ALA A 261 -9.68 -29.34 29.11
C ALA A 261 -8.30 -29.11 28.49
N ARG A 262 -8.10 -28.01 27.74
CA ARG A 262 -6.84 -27.78 27.00
C ARG A 262 -6.26 -26.41 27.31
N GLN A 263 -4.94 -26.35 27.34
CA GLN A 263 -4.18 -25.13 27.61
C GLN A 263 -3.30 -24.79 26.42
N HIS A 264 -3.20 -23.49 26.12
CA HIS A 264 -2.33 -22.98 25.08
C HIS A 264 -1.07 -22.40 25.71
N LEU A 265 0.11 -22.83 25.24
CA LEU A 265 1.39 -22.29 25.68
C LEU A 265 2.05 -21.54 24.52
N GLN A 266 2.50 -20.33 24.81
CA GLN A 266 3.31 -19.51 23.93
C GLN A 266 4.74 -19.50 24.45
N ILE A 267 5.65 -20.08 23.68
CA ILE A 267 7.07 -20.14 23.96
C ILE A 267 7.76 -19.13 23.06
N THR A 268 8.52 -18.21 23.62
CA THR A 268 9.42 -17.31 22.87
C THR A 268 10.84 -17.84 23.02
N THR A 269 11.55 -17.93 21.90
CA THR A 269 12.93 -18.42 21.83
C THR A 269 13.89 -17.32 21.41
N GLU A 270 15.12 -17.40 21.89
CA GLU A 270 16.21 -16.51 21.52
C GLU A 270 17.26 -17.26 20.69
N GLY A 271 17.73 -16.61 19.62
CA GLY A 271 18.75 -17.18 18.73
C GLY A 271 18.21 -18.06 17.60
N PRO A 272 19.11 -18.55 16.73
CA PRO A 272 18.75 -19.33 15.54
C PRO A 272 18.51 -20.83 15.82
N GLU A 273 18.73 -21.27 17.05
CA GLU A 273 18.57 -22.69 17.43
C GLU A 273 17.10 -23.10 17.35
N ASP A 274 16.88 -24.36 16.99
CA ASP A 274 15.54 -24.93 16.88
C ASP A 274 15.29 -25.92 18.03
N PRO A 275 14.68 -25.49 19.15
CA PRO A 275 14.39 -26.35 20.30
C PRO A 275 13.13 -27.22 20.12
N GLY A 276 12.57 -27.32 18.92
CA GLY A 276 11.28 -27.97 18.70
C GLY A 276 11.26 -29.42 19.17
N ARG A 277 12.39 -30.14 19.02
CA ARG A 277 12.52 -31.53 19.47
C ARG A 277 12.53 -31.63 21.00
N GLU A 278 13.29 -30.78 21.66
CA GLU A 278 13.47 -30.74 23.11
C GLU A 278 12.15 -30.36 23.80
N ILE A 279 11.46 -29.36 23.26
CA ILE A 279 10.13 -28.92 23.71
C ILE A 279 9.13 -30.08 23.61
N ALA A 280 9.03 -30.74 22.45
CA ALA A 280 8.12 -31.86 22.27
C ALA A 280 8.43 -33.04 23.21
N ALA A 281 9.72 -33.38 23.37
CA ALA A 281 10.16 -34.45 24.25
C ALA A 281 9.84 -34.17 25.72
N LEU A 282 9.99 -32.92 26.18
CA LEU A 282 9.65 -32.51 27.54
C LEU A 282 8.14 -32.62 27.82
N VAL A 283 7.30 -32.12 26.92
CA VAL A 283 5.84 -32.18 27.08
C VAL A 283 5.35 -33.62 27.11
N VAL A 284 5.78 -34.44 26.15
CA VAL A 284 5.38 -35.86 26.09
C VAL A 284 5.97 -36.66 27.26
N GLY A 285 7.22 -36.38 27.65
CA GLY A 285 7.90 -37.02 28.79
C GLY A 285 7.26 -36.69 30.14
N ALA A 286 6.65 -35.52 30.28
CA ALA A 286 5.87 -35.13 31.46
C ALA A 286 4.49 -35.82 31.56
N GLY A 287 4.10 -36.58 30.54
CA GLY A 287 2.80 -37.26 30.47
C GLY A 287 1.63 -36.36 30.05
N LEU A 288 1.93 -35.17 29.51
CA LEU A 288 0.92 -34.26 28.98
C LEU A 288 0.55 -34.65 27.55
N GLY A 289 -0.73 -34.49 27.20
CA GLY A 289 -1.21 -34.75 25.84
C GLY A 289 -0.83 -33.60 24.92
N LEU A 290 0.15 -33.77 24.03
CA LEU A 290 0.48 -32.77 23.01
C LEU A 290 -0.43 -32.93 21.79
N TYR A 291 -1.33 -31.98 21.58
CA TYR A 291 -2.31 -32.00 20.48
C TYR A 291 -1.82 -31.22 19.27
N GLU A 292 -1.19 -30.07 19.51
CA GLU A 292 -0.66 -29.21 18.47
C GLU A 292 0.66 -28.59 18.90
N MET A 293 1.59 -28.48 17.95
CA MET A 293 2.83 -27.73 18.10
C MET A 293 3.12 -27.03 16.78
N ARG A 294 3.05 -25.70 16.79
CA ARG A 294 3.34 -24.86 15.63
C ARG A 294 4.56 -24.01 15.92
N ARG A 295 5.50 -24.00 14.98
CA ARG A 295 6.59 -23.02 15.02
C ARG A 295 6.02 -21.64 14.68
N ARG A 296 6.21 -20.68 15.57
CA ARG A 296 5.89 -19.28 15.31
C ARG A 296 7.06 -18.64 14.59
N GLN A 297 6.77 -18.09 13.42
CA GLN A 297 7.70 -17.25 12.68
C GLN A 297 7.12 -15.85 12.65
N VAL A 298 7.97 -14.86 12.85
CA VAL A 298 7.61 -13.47 12.58
C VAL A 298 7.32 -13.33 11.09
N SER A 299 6.19 -12.73 10.77
CA SER A 299 5.83 -12.38 9.40
C SER A 299 6.03 -10.89 9.15
N LEU A 300 6.08 -10.51 7.87
CA LEU A 300 6.06 -9.09 7.49
C LEU A 300 4.74 -8.42 7.89
N GLU A 301 3.66 -9.20 8.04
CA GLU A 301 2.38 -8.72 8.57
C GLU A 301 2.50 -8.25 10.02
N ASP A 302 3.22 -8.99 10.86
CA ASP A 302 3.46 -8.59 12.25
C ASP A 302 4.29 -7.30 12.33
N VAL A 303 5.32 -7.17 11.49
CA VAL A 303 6.13 -5.93 11.39
C VAL A 303 5.25 -4.76 11.02
N PHE A 304 4.42 -4.93 9.99
CA PHE A 304 3.54 -3.87 9.52
C PHE A 304 2.53 -3.45 10.59
N LEU A 305 1.90 -4.41 11.27
CA LEU A 305 0.97 -4.12 12.36
C LEU A 305 1.65 -3.39 13.50
N GLN A 306 2.82 -3.84 13.97
CA GLN A 306 3.53 -3.17 15.04
C GLN A 306 3.93 -1.74 14.66
N LEU A 307 4.52 -1.55 13.48
CA LEU A 307 4.97 -0.23 13.03
C LEU A 307 3.82 0.76 12.78
N THR A 308 2.64 0.27 12.40
CA THR A 308 1.47 1.13 12.15
C THR A 308 0.62 1.39 13.39
N THR A 309 0.63 0.48 14.39
CA THR A 309 -0.12 0.63 15.64
C THR A 309 0.64 1.37 16.75
N THR A 310 1.95 1.19 16.84
CA THR A 310 2.77 1.76 17.93
C THR A 310 2.81 3.29 17.87
N GLU A 311 2.74 3.90 16.67
CA GLU A 311 2.65 5.36 16.54
C GLU A 311 1.24 5.92 16.79
N SER A 312 0.17 5.16 16.49
CA SER A 312 -1.19 5.63 16.77
C SER A 312 -1.43 5.80 18.28
N ALA A 313 -0.83 4.92 19.10
CA ALA A 313 -0.87 5.07 20.56
C ALA A 313 0.01 6.22 21.09
N ALA A 314 1.08 6.57 20.39
CA ALA A 314 1.95 7.69 20.75
C ALA A 314 1.37 9.05 20.32
N SER A 315 0.60 9.10 19.23
CA SER A 315 -0.16 10.30 18.82
C SER A 315 -1.36 10.55 19.72
N ASP A 316 -2.10 9.50 20.11
CA ASP A 316 -3.27 9.64 20.99
C ASP A 316 -2.85 10.05 22.42
N ALA A 317 -1.67 9.60 22.88
CA ALA A 317 -1.12 10.01 24.18
C ALA A 317 -0.64 11.48 24.24
N LEU A 318 -0.49 12.14 23.09
CA LEU A 318 -0.15 13.57 23.00
C LEU A 318 -1.38 14.47 22.87
N GLU A 319 -2.56 13.93 22.53
CA GLU A 319 -3.81 14.70 22.44
C GLU A 319 -4.60 14.74 23.77
N ASP A 320 -4.42 13.77 24.67
CA ASP A 320 -5.10 13.73 25.99
C ASP A 320 -4.45 14.59 27.09
N GLY A 321 -3.48 15.45 26.74
CA GLY A 321 -2.63 16.20 27.67
C GLY A 321 -3.06 17.63 28.04
N GLU A 322 -4.09 18.20 27.43
CA GLU A 322 -4.56 19.56 27.76
C GLU A 322 -6.05 19.60 28.07
N ALA A 323 -6.39 19.29 29.33
CA ALA A 323 -7.65 19.65 29.94
C ALA A 323 -7.41 20.64 31.08
N ILE A 324 -7.54 21.95 30.80
CA ILE A 324 -7.80 22.98 31.82
C ILE A 324 -8.90 23.94 31.33
N ALA A 325 -10.07 23.75 31.96
CA ALA A 325 -11.28 24.56 32.23
C ALA A 325 -11.59 25.90 31.50
N PRO A 326 -12.90 26.23 31.32
CA PRO A 326 -13.35 27.45 30.67
C PRO A 326 -13.48 28.62 31.66
N GLU A 327 -13.06 29.82 31.26
CA GLU A 327 -13.50 31.07 31.89
C GLU A 327 -14.47 31.83 30.99
N SER A 328 -15.65 32.02 31.55
CA SER A 328 -16.76 32.84 31.09
C SER A 328 -16.47 34.33 31.25
N GLN A 329 -16.73 35.14 30.21
CA GLN A 329 -17.20 36.53 30.39
C GLN A 329 -18.27 36.86 29.35
N GLU A 330 -19.44 37.22 29.89
CA GLU A 330 -20.54 37.92 29.22
C GLU A 330 -20.10 39.32 28.79
N GLU A 331 -20.51 39.75 27.60
CA GLU A 331 -20.98 41.13 27.44
C GLU A 331 -22.04 41.20 26.34
N ALA A 332 -23.22 41.66 26.75
CA ALA A 332 -24.43 41.76 25.97
C ALA A 332 -24.52 43.10 25.25
N ILE A 333 -24.97 43.11 23.99
CA ILE A 333 -25.74 44.23 23.43
C ILE A 333 -26.86 43.66 22.55
N ALA A 334 -28.09 43.95 22.95
CA ALA A 334 -29.33 43.60 22.28
C ALA A 334 -29.88 44.77 21.45
N SER A 335 -30.49 44.46 20.31
CA SER A 335 -31.65 45.11 19.66
C SER A 335 -31.63 44.71 18.18
N GLU A 336 -32.68 44.35 17.45
CA GLU A 336 -34.12 44.23 17.63
C GLU A 336 -34.59 43.53 16.34
N VAL A 337 -35.52 42.59 16.43
CA VAL A 337 -36.26 42.01 15.27
C VAL A 337 -37.61 42.75 15.21
N PRO A 338 -38.26 42.91 14.04
CA PRO A 338 -39.29 41.92 13.72
C PRO A 338 -39.47 41.63 12.21
N SER A 339 -39.72 40.37 11.88
CA SER A 339 -40.61 39.99 10.76
C SER A 339 -42.07 40.20 11.22
N PRO A 340 -43.06 40.41 10.33
CA PRO A 340 -43.74 39.22 9.77
C PRO A 340 -44.42 39.38 8.39
N GLU A 341 -44.85 38.21 7.87
CA GLU A 341 -46.04 37.93 7.04
C GLU A 341 -46.07 38.17 5.50
N ALA A 342 -46.22 37.04 4.79
CA ALA A 342 -47.05 36.85 3.58
C ALA A 342 -48.52 36.60 4.03
N PRO A 343 -49.59 36.54 3.18
CA PRO A 343 -49.62 36.20 1.74
C PRO A 343 -50.67 36.98 0.89
N LEU A 344 -50.75 36.71 -0.42
CA LEU A 344 -51.99 36.40 -1.18
C LEU A 344 -51.74 36.24 -2.68
N ALA A 345 -52.46 35.27 -3.25
CA ALA A 345 -52.62 34.97 -4.68
C ALA A 345 -53.52 36.01 -5.37
N ASP A 346 -53.36 36.23 -6.68
CA ASP A 346 -54.29 35.75 -7.72
C ASP A 346 -53.96 36.28 -9.13
N GLU A 347 -54.26 35.42 -10.10
CA GLU A 347 -54.72 35.66 -11.48
C GLU A 347 -53.79 36.22 -12.60
N ASP A 348 -53.36 35.25 -13.44
CA ASP A 348 -53.30 35.27 -14.93
C ASP A 348 -54.61 35.85 -15.55
N PRO A 349 -54.76 36.18 -16.86
CA PRO A 349 -53.89 35.88 -18.00
C PRO A 349 -53.75 37.00 -19.06
N SER A 350 -52.80 36.85 -20.00
CA SER A 350 -53.04 37.07 -21.44
C SER A 350 -51.78 36.92 -22.29
N SER A 351 -51.78 35.86 -23.09
CA SER A 351 -51.09 35.72 -24.37
C SER A 351 -51.41 36.87 -25.33
N PRO A 352 -50.58 37.09 -26.36
CA PRO A 352 -51.01 36.57 -27.66
C PRO A 352 -49.90 35.87 -28.48
N ASP A 353 -50.37 34.90 -29.25
CA ASP A 353 -49.77 34.34 -30.47
C ASP A 353 -49.31 35.42 -31.46
N ILE A 354 -48.33 35.07 -32.30
CA ILE A 354 -48.44 34.97 -33.77
C ILE A 354 -47.03 34.77 -34.41
N THR A 355 -46.83 33.54 -34.89
CA THR A 355 -46.43 33.16 -36.27
C THR A 355 -45.15 33.76 -36.89
N THR A 356 -44.16 32.93 -37.23
CA THR A 356 -43.99 32.25 -38.55
C THR A 356 -42.82 31.25 -38.47
#